data_AF-A0A5J4QQ32-F1
#
_entry.id   AF-A0A5J4QQ32-F1
#
_cell.length_a   1.000
_cell.length_b   1.000
_cell.length_c   1.000
_cell.angle_alpha   90.00
_cell.angle_beta   90.00
_cell.angle_gamma   90.00
#
_symmetry.space_group_name_H-M   'P 1'
#
loop_
_entity.id
_entity.type
_entity.pdbx_description
1 polymer ?
#
loop_
_entity_poly.entity_id
_entity_poly.type
_entity_poly.pdbx_seq_one_letter_code
_entity_poly.pdbx_strand_id
1 'polypeptide(L)'
;MINFILYNKDTEEHYGDNVFYIGKGSMLANPYTHEPDKDTDERCIKNSRVEAVNAYEKYFYWCMKNKPEFKMEFDSLKNACKSGQTIYVGCHCHPKKCHGDFIKKKIREQVIKEELQEKI
;
A
#
# COMPACT_ATOMS: atom_id res chain seq x y z
N MET A 1 -5.79 15.90 -9.04
CA MET A 1 -4.50 15.74 -8.34
C MET A 1 -4.70 14.68 -7.26
N ILE A 2 -3.88 13.63 -7.21
CA ILE A 2 -4.03 12.57 -6.20
C ILE A 2 -3.47 13.06 -4.87
N ASN A 3 -4.35 13.23 -3.88
CA ASN A 3 -3.96 13.64 -2.55
C ASN A 3 -3.92 12.42 -1.60
N PHE A 4 -2.79 11.71 -1.61
CA PHE A 4 -2.52 10.52 -0.78
C PHE A 4 -1.50 10.88 0.30
N ILE A 5 -1.89 10.78 1.56
CA ILE A 5 -1.04 11.01 2.73
C ILE A 5 -0.77 9.68 3.41
N LEU A 6 0.49 9.24 3.41
CA LEU A 6 0.93 8.10 4.20
C LEU A 6 1.29 8.63 5.59
N TYR A 7 0.74 8.06 6.65
CA TYR A 7 1.01 8.48 8.03
C TYR A 7 1.41 7.29 8.90
N ASN A 8 2.09 7.57 10.02
CA ASN A 8 2.43 6.55 11.00
C ASN A 8 1.27 6.38 11.99
N LYS A 9 0.72 5.17 12.06
CA LYS A 9 -0.42 4.83 12.93
C LYS A 9 -0.07 4.76 14.43
N ASP A 10 1.21 4.70 14.76
CA ASP A 10 1.71 4.75 16.14
C ASP A 10 1.80 6.18 16.69
N THR A 11 1.81 7.19 15.81
CA THR A 11 2.00 8.60 16.21
C THR A 11 0.83 9.50 15.85
N GLU A 12 0.00 9.10 14.88
CA GLU A 12 -1.12 9.87 14.36
C GLU A 12 -2.33 8.96 14.14
N GLU A 13 -3.52 9.52 14.31
CA GLU A 13 -4.78 8.83 14.04
C GLU A 13 -5.71 9.72 13.21
N HIS A 14 -6.41 9.10 12.27
CA HIS A 14 -7.38 9.73 11.39
C HIS A 14 -8.65 8.88 11.36
N TYR A 15 -9.79 9.53 11.12
CA TYR A 15 -11.10 8.89 11.09
C TYR A 15 -11.90 9.36 9.86
N GLY A 16 -12.81 8.50 9.38
CA GLY A 16 -13.69 8.78 8.25
C GLY A 16 -13.48 7.82 7.07
N ASP A 17 -14.35 7.92 6.06
CA ASP A 17 -14.38 7.02 4.90
C ASP A 17 -13.17 7.20 3.97
N ASN A 18 -12.41 8.27 4.14
CA ASN A 18 -11.18 8.58 3.41
C ASN A 18 -9.92 8.04 4.11
N VAL A 19 -10.07 7.20 5.14
CA VAL A 19 -8.96 6.62 5.91
C VAL A 19 -8.83 5.13 5.64
N PHE A 20 -7.66 4.71 5.17
CA PHE A 20 -7.33 3.33 4.83
C PHE A 20 -6.18 2.83 5.69
N TYR A 21 -6.16 1.53 5.98
CA TYR A 21 -5.07 0.89 6.73
C TYR A 21 -4.38 -0.19 5.89
N ILE A 22 -3.06 -0.09 5.75
CA ILE A 22 -2.26 -1.00 4.93
C ILE A 22 -1.21 -1.79 5.74
N GLY A 23 -1.26 -1.73 7.07
CA GLY A 23 -0.35 -2.46 7.95
C GLY A 23 -0.75 -3.93 8.14
N LYS A 24 -0.07 -4.62 9.06
CA LYS A 24 -0.30 -6.05 9.36
C LYS A 24 -1.78 -6.31 9.62
N GLY A 25 -2.31 -7.37 9.01
CA GLY A 25 -3.73 -7.77 9.09
C GLY A 25 -4.62 -7.23 7.98
N SER A 26 -4.16 -6.26 7.18
CA SER A 26 -4.93 -5.80 6.02
C SER A 26 -4.57 -6.53 4.73
N MET A 27 -5.43 -6.43 3.71
CA MET A 27 -5.23 -7.11 2.43
C MET A 27 -3.99 -6.59 1.68
N LEU A 28 -3.68 -5.29 1.81
CA LEU A 28 -2.51 -4.66 1.18
C LEU A 28 -1.25 -4.71 2.07
N ALA A 29 -1.27 -5.44 3.19
CA ALA A 29 -0.15 -5.58 4.10
C ALA A 29 1.11 -6.12 3.40
N ASN A 30 2.27 -5.65 3.84
CA ASN A 30 3.53 -6.28 3.47
C ASN A 30 3.76 -7.53 4.33
N PRO A 31 3.79 -8.75 3.74
CA PRO A 31 4.09 -9.95 4.52
C PRO A 31 5.58 -10.02 4.90
N TYR A 32 6.46 -9.32 4.17
CA TYR A 32 7.90 -9.37 4.41
C TYR A 32 8.35 -8.37 5.48
N THR A 33 9.24 -8.81 6.36
CA THR A 33 9.80 -7.98 7.43
C THR A 33 11.26 -8.30 7.69
N HIS A 34 11.97 -7.33 8.26
CA HIS A 34 13.32 -7.49 8.83
C HIS A 34 13.30 -7.44 10.37
N GLU A 35 12.14 -7.17 10.93
CA GLU A 35 11.85 -7.13 12.37
C GLU A 35 10.75 -8.18 12.61
N PRO A 36 11.08 -9.49 12.61
CA PRO A 36 10.09 -10.55 12.77
C PRO A 36 9.54 -10.59 14.20
N ASP A 37 8.28 -10.97 14.31
CA ASP A 37 7.66 -11.37 15.58
C ASP A 37 7.43 -12.89 15.61
N LYS A 38 6.89 -13.39 16.73
CA LYS A 38 6.61 -14.81 16.94
C LYS A 38 5.67 -15.45 15.90
N ASP A 39 4.88 -14.64 15.19
CA ASP A 39 3.88 -15.09 14.23
C ASP A 39 4.36 -14.90 12.78
N THR A 40 5.61 -14.46 12.59
CA THR A 40 6.17 -14.18 11.27
C THR A 40 6.63 -15.48 10.59
N ASP A 41 6.13 -15.72 9.38
CA ASP A 41 6.60 -16.82 8.53
C ASP A 41 8.09 -16.63 8.18
N GLU A 42 8.93 -17.64 8.46
CA GLU A 42 10.37 -17.59 8.22
C GLU A 42 10.73 -17.24 6.76
N ARG A 43 9.90 -17.66 5.79
CA ARG A 43 10.11 -17.36 4.36
C ARG A 43 9.94 -15.87 4.05
N CYS A 44 9.20 -15.17 4.90
CA CYS A 44 8.93 -13.75 4.79
C CYS A 44 10.01 -12.87 5.45
N ILE A 45 10.93 -13.45 6.22
CA ILE A 45 12.02 -12.70 6.85
C ILE A 45 13.04 -12.23 5.79
N LYS A 46 13.51 -11.00 5.92
CA LYS A 46 14.52 -10.35 5.07
C LYS A 46 15.60 -9.69 5.93
N ASN A 47 16.78 -9.47 5.36
CA ASN A 47 17.92 -8.96 6.14
C ASN A 47 17.82 -7.44 6.39
N SER A 48 17.00 -6.73 5.62
CA SER A 48 16.84 -5.29 5.77
C SER A 48 15.44 -4.81 5.38
N ARG A 49 15.08 -3.61 5.85
CA ARG A 49 13.88 -2.87 5.43
C ARG A 49 13.80 -2.71 3.92
N VAL A 50 14.94 -2.46 3.28
CA VAL A 50 15.01 -2.28 1.81
C VAL A 50 14.66 -3.58 1.11
N GLU A 51 15.21 -4.71 1.55
CA GLU A 51 14.86 -6.03 1.00
C GLU A 51 13.41 -6.39 1.23
N ALA A 52 12.85 -6.10 2.42
CA ALA A 52 11.44 -6.33 2.73
C ALA A 52 10.50 -5.55 1.80
N VAL A 53 10.79 -4.27 1.54
CA VAL A 53 10.00 -3.45 0.60
C VAL A 53 10.20 -3.93 -0.85
N ASN A 54 11.42 -4.29 -1.26
CA ASN A 54 11.66 -4.80 -2.61
C ASN A 54 10.97 -6.15 -2.86
N ALA A 55 10.92 -7.03 -1.84
CA ALA A 55 10.16 -8.28 -1.90
C ALA A 55 8.65 -8.02 -2.02
N TYR A 56 8.14 -7.00 -1.33
CA TYR A 56 6.75 -6.57 -1.46
C TYR A 56 6.38 -6.21 -2.90
N GLU A 57 7.26 -5.52 -3.65
CA GLU A 57 6.94 -5.15 -5.04
C GLU A 57 6.62 -6.37 -5.90
N LYS A 58 7.41 -7.45 -5.77
CA LYS A 58 7.19 -8.72 -6.48
C LYS A 58 5.89 -9.39 -6.04
N TYR A 59 5.65 -9.43 -4.73
CA TYR A 59 4.43 -9.96 -4.16
C TYR A 59 3.18 -9.19 -4.59
N PHE A 60 3.26 -7.86 -4.66
CA PHE A 60 2.19 -7.00 -5.11
C PHE A 60 1.75 -7.39 -6.53
N TYR A 61 2.69 -7.50 -7.49
CA TYR A 61 2.33 -7.89 -8.85
C TYR A 61 1.75 -9.31 -8.93
N TRP A 62 2.32 -10.24 -8.17
CA TRP A 62 1.76 -11.58 -8.10
C TRP A 62 0.34 -11.58 -7.54
N CYS A 63 0.06 -10.79 -6.48
CA CYS A 63 -1.28 -10.66 -5.92
C CYS A 63 -2.25 -9.98 -6.89
N MET A 64 -1.84 -8.89 -7.55
CA MET A 64 -2.67 -8.22 -8.55
C MET A 64 -3.11 -9.17 -9.68
N LYS A 65 -2.31 -10.18 -10.01
CA LYS A 65 -2.63 -11.19 -11.03
C LYS A 65 -3.45 -12.36 -10.49
N ASN A 66 -3.19 -12.81 -9.27
CA ASN A 66 -3.66 -14.11 -8.78
C ASN A 66 -4.65 -14.03 -7.61
N LYS A 67 -4.86 -12.85 -7.00
CA LYS A 67 -5.74 -12.64 -5.83
C LYS A 67 -6.78 -11.56 -6.14
N PRO A 68 -8.00 -11.94 -6.56
CA PRO A 68 -9.06 -10.99 -6.86
C PRO A 68 -9.35 -10.00 -5.72
N GLU A 69 -9.33 -10.47 -4.47
CA GLU A 69 -9.62 -9.66 -3.29
C GLU A 69 -8.55 -8.59 -3.05
N PHE A 70 -7.28 -8.92 -3.33
CA PHE A 70 -6.18 -7.96 -3.30
C PHE A 70 -6.37 -6.87 -4.34
N LYS A 71 -6.75 -7.28 -5.57
CA LYS A 71 -7.02 -6.33 -6.65
C LYS A 71 -8.21 -5.43 -6.31
N MET A 72 -9.28 -5.99 -5.73
CA MET A 72 -10.45 -5.22 -5.30
C MET A 72 -10.10 -4.17 -4.25
N GLU A 73 -9.30 -4.53 -3.23
CA GLU A 73 -8.86 -3.58 -2.21
C GLU A 73 -7.98 -2.46 -2.81
N PHE A 74 -7.06 -2.84 -3.70
CA PHE A 74 -6.23 -1.87 -4.41
C PHE A 74 -7.08 -0.92 -5.27
N ASP A 75 -8.06 -1.44 -6.02
CA ASP A 75 -8.96 -0.64 -6.84
C ASP A 75 -9.84 0.28 -5.99
N SER A 76 -10.30 -0.17 -4.82
CA SER A 76 -11.04 0.65 -3.85
C SER A 76 -10.22 1.87 -3.42
N LEU A 77 -8.97 1.65 -2.98
CA LEU A 77 -8.06 2.73 -2.59
C LEU A 77 -7.71 3.67 -3.76
N LYS A 78 -7.51 3.12 -4.96
CA LYS A 78 -7.28 3.90 -6.19
C LYS A 78 -8.49 4.78 -6.52
N ASN A 79 -9.70 4.24 -6.46
CA ASN A 79 -10.93 4.98 -6.75
C ASN A 79 -11.17 6.08 -5.72
N ALA A 80 -10.92 5.81 -4.44
CA ALA A 80 -10.95 6.84 -3.40
C ALA A 80 -9.97 7.99 -3.72
N CYS A 81 -8.77 7.67 -4.19
CA CYS A 81 -7.78 8.66 -4.63
C CYS A 81 -8.21 9.49 -5.86
N LYS A 82 -9.14 8.98 -6.69
CA LYS A 82 -9.72 9.71 -7.84
C LYS A 82 -10.83 10.67 -7.44
N SER A 83 -11.39 10.56 -6.23
CA SER A 83 -12.50 11.41 -5.75
C SER A 83 -12.14 12.90 -5.61
N GLY A 84 -10.85 13.23 -5.57
CA GLY A 84 -10.35 14.57 -5.27
C GLY A 84 -10.23 14.88 -3.78
N GLN A 85 -10.66 13.97 -2.90
CA GLN A 85 -10.45 14.09 -1.45
C GLN A 85 -9.02 13.74 -1.04
N THR A 86 -8.62 14.23 0.14
CA THR A 86 -7.41 13.75 0.83
C THR A 86 -7.64 12.34 1.35
N ILE A 87 -6.87 11.38 0.88
CA ILE A 87 -6.89 10.00 1.35
C ILE A 87 -5.74 9.78 2.34
N TYR A 88 -6.07 9.38 3.56
CA TYR A 88 -5.11 9.08 4.62
C TYR A 88 -4.87 7.58 4.67
N VAL A 89 -3.62 7.15 4.57
CA VAL A 89 -3.24 5.74 4.55
C VAL A 89 -2.29 5.45 5.70
N GLY A 90 -2.73 4.62 6.64
CA GLY A 90 -2.01 4.32 7.87
C GLY A 90 -1.07 3.13 7.72
N CYS A 91 0.19 3.30 8.14
CA CYS A 91 1.16 2.22 8.27
C CYS A 91 2.16 2.48 9.39
N HIS A 92 2.45 1.48 10.22
CA HIS A 92 3.44 1.56 11.31
C HIS A 92 4.89 1.80 10.83
N CYS A 93 5.19 1.53 9.55
CA CYS A 93 6.55 1.67 9.01
C CYS A 93 6.97 3.11 8.68
N HIS A 94 6.00 4.01 8.44
CA HIS A 94 6.28 5.41 8.10
C HIS A 94 6.93 6.12 9.30
N PRO A 95 7.82 7.13 9.17
CA PRO A 95 8.32 7.78 7.96
C PRO A 95 9.50 7.09 7.30
N LYS A 96 9.98 5.96 7.84
CA LYS A 96 11.02 5.16 7.16
C LYS A 96 10.45 4.55 5.87
N LYS A 97 11.33 4.06 4.99
CA LYS A 97 10.92 3.39 3.74
C LYS A 97 9.81 2.38 4.01
N CYS A 98 8.67 2.56 3.36
CA CYS A 98 7.43 1.82 3.60
C CYS A 98 6.90 1.24 2.28
N HIS A 99 6.17 0.12 2.34
CA HIS A 99 5.47 -0.41 1.16
C HIS A 99 4.34 0.50 0.70
N GLY A 100 3.79 1.32 1.60
CA GLY A 100 2.81 2.37 1.26
C GLY A 100 3.33 3.37 0.23
N ASP A 101 4.63 3.67 0.22
CA ASP A 101 5.25 4.52 -0.80
C ASP A 101 5.14 3.87 -2.19
N PHE A 102 5.33 2.56 -2.26
CA PHE A 102 5.19 1.80 -3.50
C PHE A 102 3.72 1.73 -3.96
N ILE A 103 2.77 1.49 -3.05
CA ILE A 103 1.33 1.53 -3.37
C ILE A 103 0.94 2.90 -3.93
N LYS A 104 1.36 3.99 -3.26
CA LYS A 104 1.13 5.37 -3.70
C LYS A 104 1.67 5.62 -5.11
N LYS A 105 2.87 5.12 -5.41
CA LYS A 105 3.46 5.16 -6.76
C LYS A 105 2.58 4.43 -7.78
N LYS A 106 2.13 3.21 -7.47
CA LYS A 106 1.31 2.40 -8.40
C LYS A 106 -0.05 3.03 -8.67
N ILE A 107 -0.70 3.61 -7.66
CA ILE A 107 -1.95 4.36 -7.84
C ILE A 107 -1.75 5.52 -8.80
N ARG A 108 -0.69 6.33 -8.59
CA ARG A 108 -0.36 7.45 -9.49
C ARG A 108 -0.16 7.00 -10.93
N GLU A 109 0.63 5.94 -11.15
CA GLU A 109 0.87 5.38 -12.48
C GLU A 109 -0.41 4.91 -13.17
N GLN A 110 -1.30 4.21 -12.44
CA GLN A 110 -2.56 3.72 -13.02
C GLN A 110 -3.54 4.84 -13.34
N VAL A 111 -3.70 5.82 -12.44
CA VAL A 111 -4.59 6.96 -12.68
C VAL A 111 -4.13 7.76 -13.90
N ILE A 112 -2.83 8.05 -14.02
CA ILE A 112 -2.28 8.73 -15.20
C ILE A 112 -2.54 7.92 -16.47
N LYS A 113 -2.35 6.59 -16.42
CA LYS A 113 -2.61 5.72 -17.56
C LYS A 113 -4.07 5.75 -18.00
N GLU A 114 -5.01 5.69 -17.04
CA GLU A 114 -6.46 5.77 -17.32
C GLU A 114 -6.81 7.14 -17.95
N GLU A 115 -6.34 8.25 -17.38
CA GLU A 115 -6.57 9.60 -17.90
C GLU A 115 -5.99 9.82 -19.32
N LEU A 116 -4.89 9.14 -19.66
CA LEU A 116 -4.32 9.20 -21.01
C LEU A 116 -5.12 8.35 -22.01
N GLN A 117 -5.69 7.24 -21.57
CA GLN A 117 -6.52 6.36 -22.41
C GLN A 117 -7.89 6.98 -22.70
N GLU A 118 -8.46 7.76 -21.77
CA GLU A 118 -9.73 8.46 -21.95
C GLU A 118 -9.65 9.67 -22.92
N LYS A 119 -8.44 10.11 -23.28
CA LYS A 119 -8.18 11.26 -24.17
C LYS A 119 -7.91 10.87 -25.63
N ILE A 120 -7.91 9.58 -25.94
CA ILE A 120 -7.70 9.00 -27.28
C ILE A 120 -9.04 8.42 -27.75
#